data_AF-A0AB34GTT7-F1
#
_entry.id   AF-A0AB34GTT7-F1
#
_cell.length_a   1.000
_cell.length_b   1.000
_cell.length_c   1.000
_cell.angle_alpha   90.00
_cell.angle_beta   90.00
_cell.angle_gamma   90.00
#
_symmetry.space_group_name_H-M   'P 1'
#
loop_
_entity.id
_entity.type
_entity.pdbx_description
1 polymer ?
#
loop_
_entity_poly.entity_id
_entity_poly.type
_entity_poly.pdbx_seq_one_letter_code
_entity_poly.pdbx_strand_id
1 'polypeptide(L)'
;MTCYSYAFLSADEIIVKMHGSQLTQRYLEKHGFEVPIMVPKLDDLGLRLPPPTFSVMDVERYVGTNLIPLITWENMGEKVFYLIKPTDDNLALYESWSSSVTQSEVFFGDKVDKCYKCVVKQGHTLFVPTGWIHAVLTSQDCMAFGGNFLHNLNIGMQLRCYEMEKRLKTPDLFKFPFFEAICWFVAKNLLETLKELREDGFQPQTYLVQGVKALHTALKLWMKKELVSEHAFEIPDNVRPGHLIKELSKVIRAIEEENGKPVKSQGIPTVCPVSRSSNEAASPHHSRRRMRKLRDHNVRTPSNLDILELHTREVLRRLEMCPWEEASFRSMGTRETWSFLKGLQKDCRKRTVRPFLLSDLCLVL
;
A
#
# COMPACT_ATOMS: atom_id res chain seq x y z
N MET A 1 -27.08 -16.12 -9.66
CA MET A 1 -27.70 -14.85 -10.09
C MET A 1 -26.62 -13.98 -10.72
N THR A 2 -26.89 -13.30 -11.84
CA THR A 2 -25.89 -12.46 -12.51
C THR A 2 -25.80 -11.09 -11.85
N CYS A 3 -24.60 -10.53 -11.69
CA CYS A 3 -24.37 -9.22 -11.05
C CYS A 3 -25.15 -8.08 -11.74
N TYR A 4 -25.47 -8.24 -13.03
CA TYR A 4 -26.23 -7.27 -13.83
C TYR A 4 -27.67 -7.03 -13.36
N SER A 5 -28.27 -7.92 -12.55
CA SER A 5 -29.62 -7.74 -12.03
C SER A 5 -29.69 -7.02 -10.67
N TYR A 6 -28.54 -6.73 -10.04
CA TYR A 6 -28.48 -6.08 -8.74
C TYR A 6 -28.46 -4.56 -8.89
N ALA A 7 -29.33 -3.88 -8.15
CA ALA A 7 -29.26 -2.44 -7.96
C ALA A 7 -28.25 -2.14 -6.84
N PHE A 8 -27.05 -1.70 -7.22
CA PHE A 8 -26.02 -1.26 -6.28
C PHE A 8 -26.14 0.24 -5.99
N LEU A 9 -25.70 0.65 -4.80
CA LEU A 9 -25.53 2.08 -4.49
C LEU A 9 -24.47 2.70 -5.41
N SER A 10 -24.64 3.97 -5.75
CA SER A 10 -23.64 4.67 -6.56
C SER A 10 -22.41 4.99 -5.72
N ALA A 11 -21.22 4.72 -6.25
CA ALA A 11 -19.98 5.13 -5.58
C ALA A 11 -19.85 6.66 -5.46
N ASP A 12 -20.63 7.45 -6.22
CA ASP A 12 -20.67 8.91 -6.08
C ASP A 12 -21.06 9.38 -4.66
N GLU A 13 -21.68 8.52 -3.84
CA GLU A 13 -21.99 8.80 -2.44
C GLU A 13 -20.76 8.79 -1.53
N ILE A 14 -19.68 8.11 -1.92
CA ILE A 14 -18.50 7.88 -1.07
C ILE A 14 -17.18 8.34 -1.68
N ILE A 15 -17.09 8.43 -3.01
CA ILE A 15 -15.83 8.78 -3.67
C ILE A 15 -15.59 10.27 -3.68
N VAL A 16 -14.32 10.66 -3.49
CA VAL A 16 -13.91 12.05 -3.68
C VAL A 16 -13.38 12.21 -5.10
N LYS A 17 -14.00 13.10 -5.88
CA LYS A 17 -13.54 13.48 -7.23
C LYS A 17 -12.65 14.71 -7.14
N MET A 18 -11.45 14.65 -7.70
CA MET A 18 -10.51 15.79 -7.71
C MET A 18 -9.64 15.82 -8.95
N HIS A 19 -9.01 16.97 -9.19
CA HIS A 19 -7.97 17.12 -10.21
C HIS A 19 -6.63 16.54 -9.71
N GLY A 20 -5.76 16.10 -10.63
CA GLY A 20 -4.47 15.51 -10.25
C GLY A 20 -3.60 16.43 -9.40
N SER A 21 -3.58 17.74 -9.70
CA SER A 21 -2.86 18.76 -8.93
C SER A 21 -3.34 18.95 -7.50
N GLN A 22 -4.55 18.50 -7.16
CA GLN A 22 -5.09 18.55 -5.80
C GLN A 22 -4.64 17.33 -4.98
N LEU A 23 -4.38 16.19 -5.63
CA LEU A 23 -3.97 14.95 -4.99
C LEU A 23 -2.48 15.02 -4.61
N THR A 24 -2.23 15.59 -3.44
CA THR A 24 -0.88 15.76 -2.89
C THR A 24 -0.74 15.03 -1.56
N GLN A 25 0.50 14.70 -1.17
CA GLN A 25 0.76 14.14 0.17
C GLN A 25 0.16 15.02 1.27
N ARG A 26 0.34 16.35 1.18
CA ARG A 26 -0.21 17.31 2.14
C ARG A 26 -1.74 17.27 2.20
N TYR A 27 -2.41 17.06 1.07
CA TYR A 27 -3.86 16.88 1.05
C TYR A 27 -4.26 15.63 1.82
N LEU A 28 -3.59 14.50 1.56
CA LEU A 28 -3.89 13.22 2.21
C LEU A 28 -3.55 13.21 3.71
N GLU A 29 -2.46 13.85 4.12
CA GLU A 29 -2.11 14.00 5.54
C GLU A 29 -3.13 14.84 6.31
N LYS A 30 -3.75 15.82 5.64
CA LYS A 30 -4.74 16.71 6.25
C LYS A 30 -6.15 16.10 6.29
N HIS A 31 -6.57 15.40 5.23
CA HIS A 31 -7.95 14.90 5.09
C HIS A 31 -8.06 13.38 5.30
N GLY A 32 -6.93 12.69 5.45
CA GLY A 32 -6.87 11.23 5.46
C GLY A 32 -6.96 10.63 4.05
N PHE A 33 -6.71 9.33 3.96
CA PHE A 33 -6.94 8.53 2.76
C PHE A 33 -7.86 7.35 3.12
N GLU A 34 -9.09 7.68 3.52
CA GLU A 34 -10.07 6.72 4.06
C GLU A 34 -11.10 6.24 3.04
N VAL A 35 -11.31 7.01 1.97
CA VAL A 35 -12.31 6.73 0.94
C VAL A 35 -11.69 6.77 -0.46
N PRO A 36 -12.25 6.05 -1.45
CA PRO A 36 -11.69 6.02 -2.79
C PRO A 36 -11.67 7.41 -3.43
N ILE A 37 -10.59 7.70 -4.13
CA ILE A 37 -10.39 8.96 -4.84
C ILE A 37 -10.42 8.70 -6.34
N MET A 38 -11.30 9.41 -7.04
CA MET A 38 -11.40 9.36 -8.49
C MET A 38 -10.76 10.61 -9.09
N VAL A 39 -9.82 10.40 -10.01
CA VAL A 39 -9.20 11.47 -10.79
C VAL A 39 -9.58 11.27 -12.26
N PRO A 40 -10.56 12.02 -12.80
CA PRO A 40 -11.09 11.78 -14.14
C PRO A 40 -10.11 12.07 -15.29
N LYS A 41 -9.10 12.92 -15.04
CA LYS A 41 -8.08 13.29 -16.04
C LYS A 41 -6.69 13.08 -15.46
N LEU A 42 -5.78 12.52 -16.25
CA LEU A 42 -4.42 12.21 -15.84
C LEU A 42 -3.53 13.44 -15.60
N ASP A 43 -3.99 14.63 -16.01
CA ASP A 43 -3.26 15.88 -15.88
C ASP A 43 -2.78 16.10 -14.43
N ASP A 44 -1.53 16.54 -14.29
CA ASP A 44 -0.86 16.84 -13.03
C ASP A 44 -0.67 15.69 -12.03
N LEU A 45 -1.02 14.43 -12.37
CA LEU A 45 -0.70 13.25 -11.54
C LEU A 45 0.75 12.79 -11.67
N GLY A 46 1.49 13.30 -12.67
CA GLY A 46 2.85 12.82 -12.97
C GLY A 46 2.90 11.40 -13.56
N LEU A 47 1.76 10.79 -13.87
CA LEU A 47 1.67 9.51 -14.54
C LEU A 47 2.07 9.65 -16.02
N ARG A 48 2.99 8.80 -16.47
CA ARG A 48 3.36 8.68 -17.88
C ARG A 48 2.93 7.31 -18.36
N LEU A 49 1.92 7.29 -19.21
CA LEU A 49 1.37 6.07 -19.79
C LEU A 49 1.65 6.03 -21.28
N PRO A 50 1.72 4.82 -21.88
CA PRO A 50 1.71 4.69 -23.33
C PRO A 50 0.48 5.36 -23.95
N PRO A 51 0.53 5.74 -25.24
CA PRO A 51 -0.62 6.32 -25.92
C PRO A 51 -1.81 5.34 -25.93
N PRO A 52 -3.06 5.81 -26.08
CA PRO A 52 -4.24 4.94 -26.12
C PRO A 52 -4.25 3.90 -27.26
N THR A 53 -3.36 4.04 -28.23
CA THR A 53 -3.13 3.10 -29.34
C THR A 53 -2.19 1.95 -28.96
N PHE A 54 -1.57 1.98 -27.78
CA PHE A 54 -0.68 0.93 -27.30
C PHE A 54 -1.43 -0.40 -27.12
N SER A 55 -0.88 -1.47 -27.67
CA SER A 55 -1.55 -2.77 -27.82
C SER A 55 -0.83 -3.88 -27.05
N VAL A 56 -1.41 -5.11 -26.97
CA VAL A 56 -0.69 -6.25 -26.37
C VAL A 56 0.47 -6.66 -27.21
N MET A 57 0.37 -6.49 -28.54
CA MET A 57 1.50 -6.78 -29.39
C MET A 57 2.70 -5.93 -28.94
N ASP A 58 2.45 -4.69 -28.50
CA ASP A 58 3.49 -3.86 -27.91
C ASP A 58 3.91 -4.39 -26.54
N VAL A 59 2.98 -4.75 -25.64
CA VAL A 59 3.33 -5.40 -24.35
C VAL A 59 4.21 -6.65 -24.57
N GLU A 60 3.81 -7.56 -25.45
CA GLU A 60 4.50 -8.79 -25.79
C GLU A 60 5.88 -8.51 -26.39
N ARG A 61 6.02 -7.48 -27.23
CA ARG A 61 7.33 -7.02 -27.74
C ARG A 61 8.23 -6.50 -26.62
N TYR A 62 7.69 -5.76 -25.65
CA TYR A 62 8.47 -5.17 -24.56
C TYR A 62 8.78 -6.15 -23.42
N VAL A 63 7.87 -7.08 -23.13
CA VAL A 63 7.94 -8.03 -22.00
C VAL A 63 8.51 -9.38 -22.44
N GLY A 64 8.33 -9.76 -23.71
CA GLY A 64 8.75 -11.05 -24.27
C GLY A 64 7.69 -12.14 -24.11
N THR A 65 7.63 -13.06 -25.08
CA THR A 65 6.64 -14.16 -25.19
C THR A 65 6.73 -15.21 -24.09
N ASN A 66 7.86 -15.26 -23.37
CA ASN A 66 8.15 -16.25 -22.31
C ASN A 66 7.65 -15.81 -20.93
N LEU A 67 7.23 -14.56 -20.80
CA LEU A 67 6.48 -14.06 -19.66
C LEU A 67 5.04 -13.96 -20.14
N ILE A 68 4.08 -14.53 -19.39
CA ILE A 68 2.66 -14.44 -19.76
C ILE A 68 2.13 -13.17 -19.09
N PRO A 69 2.11 -11.99 -19.75
CA PRO A 69 1.25 -10.92 -19.27
C PRO A 69 -0.19 -11.41 -19.46
N LEU A 70 -0.89 -11.52 -18.34
CA LEU A 70 -2.30 -11.87 -18.24
C LEU A 70 -3.14 -10.73 -18.87
N ILE A 71 -3.15 -10.60 -20.20
CA ILE A 71 -3.85 -9.52 -20.91
C ILE A 71 -4.57 -10.07 -22.14
N THR A 72 -5.90 -10.20 -22.07
CA THR A 72 -6.79 -10.58 -23.19
C THR A 72 -7.61 -9.37 -23.69
N TRP A 73 -7.99 -9.36 -24.98
CA TRP A 73 -8.27 -8.16 -25.81
C TRP A 73 -9.61 -8.09 -26.55
N GLU A 74 -10.01 -6.82 -26.72
CA GLU A 74 -10.49 -6.03 -27.90
C GLU A 74 -11.62 -5.03 -27.57
N ASN A 75 -11.23 -3.83 -27.09
CA ASN A 75 -11.87 -2.49 -27.19
C ASN A 75 -11.48 -1.61 -25.98
N MET A 76 -11.77 -0.29 -26.02
CA MET A 76 -11.51 0.64 -24.91
C MET A 76 -12.59 0.51 -23.84
N GLY A 77 -12.48 -0.54 -23.01
CA GLY A 77 -13.49 -0.89 -22.02
C GLY A 77 -13.46 -0.09 -20.72
N GLU A 78 -14.62 -0.08 -20.07
CA GLU A 78 -14.85 0.36 -18.70
C GLU A 78 -14.54 -0.78 -17.70
N LYS A 79 -13.96 -0.44 -16.55
CA LYS A 79 -13.90 -1.34 -15.39
C LYS A 79 -14.93 -0.92 -14.36
N VAL A 80 -15.71 -1.87 -13.87
CA VAL A 80 -16.68 -1.66 -12.81
C VAL A 80 -16.13 -2.25 -11.52
N PHE A 81 -15.88 -1.41 -10.53
CA PHE A 81 -15.48 -1.80 -9.19
C PHE A 81 -16.72 -1.89 -8.29
N TYR A 82 -16.82 -2.94 -7.49
CA TYR A 82 -17.78 -3.05 -6.39
C TYR A 82 -17.00 -2.86 -5.11
N LEU A 83 -17.27 -1.78 -4.38
CA LEU A 83 -16.47 -1.30 -3.27
C LEU A 83 -17.24 -1.45 -1.96
N ILE A 84 -16.61 -2.01 -0.95
CA ILE A 84 -17.16 -2.20 0.39
C ILE A 84 -16.19 -1.60 1.40
N LYS A 85 -16.72 -0.74 2.28
CA LYS A 85 -15.93 -0.05 3.29
C LYS A 85 -15.36 -1.07 4.31
N PRO A 86 -14.09 -0.95 4.74
CA PRO A 86 -13.48 -1.85 5.73
C PRO A 86 -13.90 -1.51 7.16
N THR A 87 -15.18 -1.67 7.48
CA THR A 87 -15.62 -1.64 8.88
C THR A 87 -15.21 -2.92 9.59
N ASP A 88 -15.17 -2.88 10.92
CA ASP A 88 -14.85 -4.08 11.73
C ASP A 88 -15.76 -5.26 11.38
N ASP A 89 -17.06 -4.98 11.26
CA ASP A 89 -18.07 -5.98 10.88
C ASP A 89 -17.83 -6.51 9.47
N ASN A 90 -17.55 -5.63 8.49
CA ASN A 90 -17.35 -6.06 7.10
C ASN A 90 -16.06 -6.88 6.94
N LEU A 91 -15.00 -6.55 7.67
CA LEU A 91 -13.75 -7.32 7.68
C LEU A 91 -13.94 -8.70 8.32
N ALA A 92 -14.69 -8.78 9.43
CA ALA A 92 -15.01 -10.06 10.06
C ALA A 92 -15.86 -10.95 9.13
N LEU A 93 -16.88 -10.36 8.49
CA LEU A 93 -17.70 -11.05 7.49
C LEU A 93 -16.85 -11.52 6.30
N TYR A 94 -15.93 -10.69 5.81
CA TYR A 94 -15.05 -11.02 4.71
C TYR A 94 -14.14 -12.20 5.06
N GLU A 95 -13.49 -12.17 6.22
CA GLU A 95 -12.63 -13.27 6.68
C GLU A 95 -13.41 -14.60 6.81
N SER A 96 -14.64 -14.55 7.34
CA SER A 96 -15.52 -15.72 7.41
C SER A 96 -15.97 -16.19 6.03
N TRP A 97 -16.22 -15.29 5.08
CA TRP A 97 -16.64 -15.63 3.73
C TRP A 97 -15.47 -16.25 2.93
N SER A 98 -14.28 -15.67 3.01
CA SER A 98 -13.07 -16.14 2.31
C SER A 98 -12.60 -17.52 2.77
N SER A 99 -12.92 -17.91 3.99
CA SER A 99 -12.61 -19.25 4.53
C SER A 99 -13.72 -20.27 4.31
N SER A 100 -14.85 -19.88 3.70
CA SER A 100 -15.99 -20.77 3.48
C SER A 100 -15.77 -21.68 2.27
N VAL A 101 -16.18 -22.95 2.38
CA VAL A 101 -16.22 -23.89 1.25
C VAL A 101 -17.21 -23.48 0.16
N THR A 102 -18.22 -22.68 0.51
CA THR A 102 -19.22 -22.13 -0.42
C THR A 102 -18.89 -20.72 -0.88
N GLN A 103 -17.66 -20.23 -0.66
CA GLN A 103 -17.23 -18.88 -1.02
C GLN A 103 -17.59 -18.53 -2.48
N SER A 104 -17.32 -19.46 -3.41
CA SER A 104 -17.59 -19.25 -4.83
C SER A 104 -19.08 -19.18 -5.15
N GLU A 105 -19.96 -19.74 -4.34
CA GLU A 105 -21.41 -19.79 -4.60
C GLU A 105 -22.16 -18.60 -3.98
N VAL A 106 -21.53 -17.90 -3.03
CA VAL A 106 -22.15 -16.82 -2.26
C VAL A 106 -21.53 -15.48 -2.66
N PHE A 107 -22.35 -14.57 -3.18
CA PHE A 107 -21.90 -13.21 -3.45
C PHE A 107 -21.73 -12.43 -2.14
N PHE A 108 -20.49 -12.01 -1.84
CA PHE A 108 -20.19 -11.27 -0.61
C PHE A 108 -20.95 -9.94 -0.48
N GLY A 109 -21.31 -9.30 -1.60
CA GLY A 109 -22.11 -8.07 -1.59
C GLY A 109 -23.46 -8.22 -0.89
N ASP A 110 -24.01 -9.44 -0.82
CA ASP A 110 -25.27 -9.74 -0.14
C ASP A 110 -25.10 -9.90 1.39
N LYS A 111 -23.86 -9.92 1.90
CA LYS A 111 -23.54 -10.08 3.32
C LYS A 111 -23.37 -8.76 4.06
N VAL A 112 -23.22 -7.65 3.34
CA VAL A 112 -22.89 -6.34 3.90
C VAL A 112 -24.02 -5.35 3.69
N ASP A 113 -24.09 -4.32 4.54
CA ASP A 113 -25.12 -3.27 4.45
C ASP A 113 -25.04 -2.50 3.13
N LYS A 114 -23.83 -2.14 2.70
CA LYS A 114 -23.61 -1.30 1.51
C LYS A 114 -22.48 -1.82 0.64
N CYS A 115 -22.80 -2.01 -0.64
CA CYS A 115 -21.87 -2.31 -1.70
C CYS A 115 -22.02 -1.26 -2.82
N TYR A 116 -20.96 -0.52 -3.10
CA TYR A 116 -20.99 0.64 -3.99
C TYR A 116 -20.43 0.28 -5.36
N LYS A 117 -21.17 0.58 -6.42
CA LYS A 117 -20.71 0.42 -7.81
C LYS A 117 -19.98 1.67 -8.28
N CYS A 118 -18.70 1.52 -8.59
CA CYS A 118 -17.83 2.55 -9.13
C CYS A 118 -17.42 2.22 -10.56
N VAL A 119 -17.74 3.12 -11.48
CA VAL A 119 -17.42 2.97 -12.91
C VAL A 119 -16.14 3.74 -13.22
N VAL A 120 -15.09 3.02 -13.62
CA VAL A 120 -13.80 3.58 -14.06
C VAL A 120 -13.75 3.54 -15.58
N LYS A 121 -13.88 4.72 -16.18
CA LYS A 121 -13.83 4.92 -17.63
C LYS A 121 -12.40 5.09 -18.11
N GLN A 122 -12.23 5.01 -19.42
CA GLN A 122 -10.95 5.33 -20.06
C GLN A 122 -10.43 6.71 -19.63
N GLY A 123 -9.13 6.78 -19.32
CA GLY A 123 -8.44 8.00 -18.89
C GLY A 123 -8.67 8.38 -17.43
N HIS A 124 -9.61 7.74 -16.73
CA HIS A 124 -9.80 7.93 -15.30
C HIS A 124 -8.76 7.13 -14.51
N THR A 125 -8.38 7.64 -13.34
CA THR A 125 -7.56 6.93 -12.35
C THR A 125 -8.33 6.81 -11.05
N LEU A 126 -8.42 5.58 -10.52
CA LEU A 126 -9.04 5.30 -9.23
C LEU A 126 -7.95 4.93 -8.22
N PHE A 127 -7.93 5.63 -7.09
CA PHE A 127 -7.11 5.28 -5.92
C PHE A 127 -8.01 4.63 -4.88
N VAL A 128 -7.75 3.35 -4.57
CA VAL A 128 -8.47 2.59 -3.55
C VAL A 128 -7.61 2.53 -2.28
N PRO A 129 -8.11 3.00 -1.12
CA PRO A 129 -7.31 3.04 0.10
C PRO A 129 -7.24 1.69 0.80
N THR A 130 -6.34 1.63 1.79
CA THR A 130 -6.08 0.45 2.61
C THR A 130 -7.35 -0.20 3.15
N GLY A 131 -7.41 -1.52 3.06
CA GLY A 131 -8.45 -2.38 3.62
C GLY A 131 -9.73 -2.45 2.79
N TRP A 132 -9.95 -1.58 1.81
CA TRP A 132 -11.19 -1.62 1.03
C TRP A 132 -11.35 -2.96 0.31
N ILE A 133 -12.47 -3.62 0.62
CA ILE A 133 -12.85 -4.89 0.02
C ILE A 133 -13.46 -4.56 -1.34
N HIS A 134 -12.97 -5.21 -2.40
CA HIS A 134 -13.47 -4.92 -3.74
C HIS A 134 -13.52 -6.11 -4.68
N ALA A 135 -14.45 -6.06 -5.63
CA ALA A 135 -14.49 -6.94 -6.80
C ALA A 135 -14.42 -6.09 -8.07
N VAL A 136 -13.87 -6.65 -9.15
CA VAL A 136 -13.78 -5.96 -10.44
C VAL A 136 -14.48 -6.76 -11.52
N LEU A 137 -15.42 -6.10 -12.21
CA LEU A 137 -16.06 -6.59 -13.41
C LEU A 137 -15.52 -5.83 -14.62
N THR A 138 -14.99 -6.59 -15.57
CA THR A 138 -14.59 -6.09 -16.88
C THR A 138 -15.68 -6.47 -17.87
N SER A 139 -16.65 -5.57 -18.09
CA SER A 139 -17.82 -5.85 -18.95
C SER A 139 -17.51 -5.77 -20.45
N GLN A 140 -16.41 -5.13 -20.80
CA GLN A 140 -15.85 -5.00 -22.14
C GLN A 140 -14.35 -5.18 -22.00
N ASP A 141 -13.69 -5.70 -23.04
CA ASP A 141 -12.24 -5.87 -22.99
C ASP A 141 -11.55 -4.55 -22.62
N CYS A 142 -10.53 -4.61 -21.78
CA CYS A 142 -9.93 -3.43 -21.17
C CYS A 142 -8.46 -3.69 -20.84
N MET A 143 -7.59 -2.74 -21.20
CA MET A 143 -6.24 -2.65 -20.66
C MET A 143 -6.22 -1.61 -19.54
N ALA A 144 -5.61 -1.96 -18.41
CA ALA A 144 -5.35 -1.04 -17.33
C ALA A 144 -3.95 -1.24 -16.76
N PHE A 145 -3.35 -0.14 -16.32
CA PHE A 145 -2.16 -0.15 -15.50
C PHE A 145 -2.57 0.07 -14.05
N GLY A 146 -1.94 -0.67 -13.13
CA GLY A 146 -2.21 -0.59 -11.71
C GLY A 146 -0.97 -0.96 -10.91
N GLY A 147 -0.98 -0.61 -9.64
CA GLY A 147 0.10 -0.91 -8.71
C GLY A 147 -0.37 -0.78 -7.27
N ASN A 148 0.36 -1.43 -6.37
CA ASN A 148 0.11 -1.41 -4.94
C ASN A 148 1.22 -0.61 -4.26
N PHE A 149 0.88 0.12 -3.19
CA PHE A 149 1.87 0.84 -2.39
C PHE A 149 1.43 0.87 -0.93
N LEU A 150 2.40 0.79 -0.03
CA LEU A 150 2.21 0.98 1.41
C LEU A 150 2.47 2.46 1.77
N HIS A 151 1.86 2.96 2.83
CA HIS A 151 2.03 4.34 3.28
C HIS A 151 1.86 4.53 4.79
N ASN A 152 2.28 5.70 5.29
CA ASN A 152 2.24 6.00 6.73
C ASN A 152 0.88 6.43 7.26
N LEU A 153 -0.10 6.73 6.38
CA LEU A 153 -1.40 7.25 6.80
C LEU A 153 -2.25 6.24 7.58
N ASN A 154 -2.21 4.95 7.21
CA ASN A 154 -3.10 3.91 7.77
C ASN A 154 -2.37 2.61 8.13
N ILE A 155 -1.18 2.71 8.75
CA ILE A 155 -0.32 1.57 9.13
C ILE A 155 -1.11 0.51 9.92
N GLY A 156 -2.00 0.92 10.83
CA GLY A 156 -2.82 -0.01 11.62
C GLY A 156 -3.73 -0.90 10.76
N MET A 157 -4.36 -0.34 9.72
CA MET A 157 -5.19 -1.11 8.80
C MET A 157 -4.35 -2.03 7.91
N GLN A 158 -3.18 -1.56 7.44
CA GLN A 158 -2.26 -2.39 6.64
C GLN A 158 -1.82 -3.64 7.44
N LEU A 159 -1.43 -3.45 8.71
CA LEU A 159 -1.05 -4.56 9.61
C LEU A 159 -2.23 -5.51 9.85
N ARG A 160 -3.44 -4.99 10.00
CA ARG A 160 -4.63 -5.83 10.19
C ARG A 160 -4.91 -6.70 8.96
N CYS A 161 -4.81 -6.12 7.77
CA CYS A 161 -5.00 -6.84 6.50
C CYS A 161 -3.92 -7.92 6.35
N TYR A 162 -2.66 -7.59 6.62
CA TYR A 162 -1.54 -8.54 6.61
C TYR A 162 -1.79 -9.75 7.54
N GLU A 163 -2.19 -9.51 8.78
CA GLU A 163 -2.48 -10.60 9.73
C GLU A 163 -3.69 -11.45 9.29
N MET A 164 -4.68 -10.84 8.64
CA MET A 164 -5.82 -11.57 8.06
C MET A 164 -5.38 -12.49 6.92
N GLU A 165 -4.55 -12.00 6.00
CA GLU A 165 -4.01 -12.81 4.91
C GLU A 165 -3.19 -14.01 5.40
N LYS A 166 -2.45 -13.84 6.50
CA LYS A 166 -1.75 -14.96 7.15
C LYS A 166 -2.72 -16.02 7.65
N ARG A 167 -3.80 -15.62 8.33
CA ARG A 167 -4.84 -16.56 8.83
C ARG A 167 -5.58 -17.26 7.70
N LEU A 168 -5.88 -16.53 6.62
CA LEU A 168 -6.50 -17.08 5.42
C LEU A 168 -5.54 -17.91 4.55
N LYS A 169 -4.24 -17.90 4.87
CA LYS A 169 -3.19 -18.57 4.10
C LYS A 169 -3.22 -18.17 2.63
N THR A 170 -3.39 -16.87 2.36
CA THR A 170 -3.37 -16.32 1.01
C THR A 170 -2.11 -16.82 0.28
N PRO A 171 -2.19 -17.26 -0.99
CA PRO A 171 -1.01 -17.71 -1.73
C PRO A 171 0.02 -16.58 -1.88
N ASP A 172 1.31 -16.92 -1.78
CA ASP A 172 2.39 -15.92 -1.77
C ASP A 172 2.49 -15.10 -3.06
N LEU A 173 2.00 -15.65 -4.18
CA LEU A 173 1.90 -14.92 -5.46
C LEU A 173 1.06 -13.63 -5.36
N PHE A 174 0.14 -13.57 -4.39
CA PHE A 174 -0.76 -12.43 -4.19
C PHE A 174 -0.36 -11.53 -3.02
N LYS A 175 0.70 -11.89 -2.27
CA LYS A 175 1.16 -11.12 -1.11
C LYS A 175 2.17 -10.06 -1.48
N PHE A 176 2.28 -9.04 -0.63
CA PHE A 176 3.40 -8.12 -0.68
C PHE A 176 4.67 -8.82 -0.17
N PRO A 177 5.72 -9.01 -0.99
CA PRO A 177 6.93 -9.68 -0.54
C PRO A 177 7.69 -8.84 0.48
N PHE A 178 8.24 -9.49 1.51
CA PHE A 178 9.05 -8.84 2.56
C PHE A 178 8.31 -7.72 3.32
N PHE A 179 7.02 -7.92 3.58
CA PHE A 179 6.18 -6.95 4.29
C PHE A 179 6.69 -6.65 5.71
N GLU A 180 7.16 -7.65 6.45
CA GLU A 180 7.68 -7.43 7.80
C GLU A 180 9.01 -6.67 7.74
N ALA A 181 9.87 -6.99 6.76
CA ALA A 181 11.15 -6.30 6.56
C ALA A 181 10.96 -4.79 6.33
N ILE A 182 10.03 -4.40 5.46
CA ILE A 182 9.74 -2.97 5.23
C ILE A 182 9.10 -2.33 6.47
N CYS A 183 8.28 -3.05 7.24
CA CYS A 183 7.77 -2.58 8.53
C CYS A 183 8.89 -2.24 9.52
N TRP A 184 9.97 -3.04 9.59
CA TRP A 184 11.14 -2.74 10.42
C TRP A 184 11.86 -1.45 9.99
N PHE A 185 12.03 -1.22 8.68
CA PHE A 185 12.63 0.01 8.17
C PHE A 185 11.74 1.23 8.43
N VAL A 186 10.44 1.10 8.21
CA VAL A 186 9.46 2.15 8.51
C VAL A 186 9.47 2.48 10.00
N ALA A 187 9.49 1.48 10.88
CA ALA A 187 9.56 1.68 12.33
C ALA A 187 10.81 2.48 12.75
N LYS A 188 11.97 2.21 12.15
CA LYS A 188 13.20 2.96 12.38
C LYS A 188 13.08 4.42 11.91
N ASN A 189 12.57 4.64 10.70
CA ASN A 189 12.39 5.98 10.15
C ASN A 189 11.39 6.83 10.96
N LEU A 190 10.26 6.22 11.35
CA LEU A 190 9.25 6.89 12.17
C LEU A 190 9.76 7.20 13.58
N LEU A 191 10.62 6.34 14.16
CA LEU A 191 11.29 6.66 15.42
C LEU A 191 12.17 7.92 15.31
N GLU A 192 12.95 8.04 14.24
CA GLU A 192 13.79 9.23 13.99
C GLU A 192 12.92 10.47 13.81
N THR A 193 11.88 10.39 12.97
CA THR A 193 10.91 11.48 12.76
C THR A 193 10.27 11.95 14.06
N LEU A 194 9.84 11.03 14.93
CA LEU A 194 9.24 11.37 16.22
C LEU A 194 10.24 11.99 17.21
N LYS A 195 11.51 11.57 17.16
CA LYS A 195 12.57 12.17 17.99
C LYS A 195 12.85 13.61 17.56
N GLU A 196 12.99 13.85 16.25
CA GLU A 196 13.22 15.20 15.69
C GLU A 196 12.09 16.16 16.05
N LEU A 197 10.82 15.75 15.84
CA LEU A 197 9.66 16.58 16.20
C LEU A 197 9.66 16.97 17.68
N ARG A 198 10.03 16.03 18.56
CA ARG A 198 10.10 16.29 20.00
C ARG A 198 11.25 17.21 20.39
N GLU A 199 12.43 17.04 19.78
CA GLU A 199 13.58 17.91 20.00
C GLU A 199 13.27 19.36 19.60
N ASP A 200 12.47 19.54 18.54
CA ASP A 200 12.00 20.85 18.08
C ASP A 200 10.75 21.38 18.83
N GLY A 201 10.18 20.60 19.75
CA GLY A 201 9.00 20.97 20.53
C GLY A 201 7.67 20.92 19.77
N PHE A 202 7.61 20.23 18.63
CA PHE A 202 6.40 20.01 17.84
C PHE A 202 5.65 18.76 18.27
N GLN A 203 4.32 18.86 18.29
CA GLN A 203 3.44 17.71 18.49
C GLN A 203 3.26 16.93 17.18
N PRO A 204 3.51 15.60 17.18
CA PRO A 204 3.29 14.78 16.00
C PRO A 204 1.81 14.67 15.61
N GLN A 205 1.54 14.46 14.32
CA GLN A 205 0.18 14.24 13.82
C GLN A 205 -0.44 12.95 14.42
N THR A 206 -1.75 12.96 14.65
CA THR A 206 -2.46 11.86 15.32
C THR A 206 -2.30 10.52 14.60
N TYR A 207 -2.44 10.51 13.26
CA TYR A 207 -2.30 9.28 12.45
C TYR A 207 -0.90 8.67 12.59
N LEU A 208 0.14 9.50 12.73
CA LEU A 208 1.52 9.05 12.88
C LEU A 208 1.71 8.35 14.22
N VAL A 209 1.19 8.92 15.31
CA VAL A 209 1.24 8.33 16.65
C VAL A 209 0.47 7.00 16.69
N GLN A 210 -0.73 6.97 16.10
CA GLN A 210 -1.53 5.75 16.00
C GLN A 210 -0.82 4.66 15.17
N GLY A 211 -0.25 5.02 14.02
CA GLY A 211 0.50 4.11 13.17
C GLY A 211 1.72 3.53 13.87
N VAL A 212 2.50 4.37 14.57
CA VAL A 212 3.67 3.91 15.34
C VAL A 212 3.28 3.00 16.51
N LYS A 213 2.16 3.26 17.18
CA LYS A 213 1.62 2.36 18.23
C LYS A 213 1.23 1.00 17.67
N ALA A 214 0.55 0.97 16.52
CA ALA A 214 0.18 -0.27 15.84
C ALA A 214 1.43 -1.05 15.43
N LEU A 215 2.40 -0.37 14.84
CA LEU A 215 3.67 -0.96 14.42
C LEU A 215 4.45 -1.51 15.62
N HIS A 216 4.62 -0.73 16.70
CA HIS A 216 5.25 -1.20 17.94
C HIS A 216 4.57 -2.46 18.50
N THR A 217 3.24 -2.55 18.41
CA THR A 217 2.48 -3.72 18.85
C THR A 217 2.77 -4.95 17.98
N ALA A 218 2.77 -4.78 16.65
CA ALA A 218 3.10 -5.84 15.70
C ALA A 218 4.55 -6.33 15.86
N LEU A 219 5.53 -5.44 15.91
CA LEU A 219 6.94 -5.77 16.11
C LEU A 219 7.15 -6.56 17.42
N LYS A 220 6.46 -6.17 18.50
CA LYS A 220 6.53 -6.90 19.77
C LYS A 220 5.90 -8.29 19.67
N LEU A 221 4.82 -8.45 18.89
CA LEU A 221 4.18 -9.73 18.65
C LEU A 221 5.12 -10.67 17.88
N TRP A 222 5.71 -10.21 16.78
CA TRP A 222 6.63 -10.99 15.94
C TRP A 222 7.89 -11.42 16.70
N MET A 223 8.31 -10.64 17.71
CA MET A 223 9.45 -10.98 18.57
C MET A 223 9.10 -11.86 19.79
N LYS A 224 7.86 -12.35 19.93
CA LYS A 224 7.53 -13.32 20.98
C LYS A 224 8.30 -14.63 20.77
N LYS A 225 8.77 -15.23 21.86
CA LYS A 225 9.58 -16.47 21.83
C LYS A 225 8.95 -17.60 21.01
N GLU A 226 7.63 -17.68 21.03
CA GLU A 226 6.83 -18.72 20.35
C GLU A 226 6.72 -18.48 18.84
N LEU A 227 6.86 -17.24 18.37
CA LEU A 227 6.62 -16.84 16.98
C LEU A 227 7.89 -16.44 16.26
N VAL A 228 8.94 -16.02 16.99
CA VAL A 228 10.14 -15.39 16.42
C VAL A 228 10.83 -16.24 15.35
N SER A 229 10.77 -17.57 15.41
CA SER A 229 11.33 -18.44 14.38
C SER A 229 10.66 -18.26 13.01
N GLU A 230 9.38 -17.89 12.97
CA GLU A 230 8.63 -17.63 11.74
C GLU A 230 8.92 -16.23 11.18
N HIS A 231 9.40 -15.30 12.00
CA HIS A 231 9.59 -13.89 11.64
C HIS A 231 11.05 -13.48 11.44
N ALA A 232 11.99 -14.24 12.01
CA ALA A 232 13.40 -13.86 12.10
C ALA A 232 14.06 -13.59 10.74
N PHE A 233 13.63 -14.29 9.67
CA PHE A 233 14.22 -14.17 8.35
C PHE A 233 13.92 -12.84 7.65
N GLU A 234 12.85 -12.14 8.06
CA GLU A 234 12.49 -10.81 7.51
C GLU A 234 13.10 -9.66 8.30
N ILE A 235 13.79 -9.92 9.41
CA ILE A 235 14.43 -8.87 10.21
C ILE A 235 15.69 -8.40 9.46
N PRO A 236 15.80 -7.12 9.06
CA PRO A 236 16.99 -6.66 8.35
C PRO A 236 18.24 -6.66 9.23
N ASP A 237 19.38 -7.06 8.67
CA ASP A 237 20.67 -7.19 9.38
C ASP A 237 21.12 -5.89 10.11
N ASN A 238 20.71 -4.73 9.60
CA ASN A 238 21.05 -3.43 10.17
C ASN A 238 20.07 -2.93 11.25
N VAL A 239 19.05 -3.74 11.59
CA VAL A 239 18.06 -3.45 12.63
C VAL A 239 18.39 -4.25 13.87
N ARG A 240 18.36 -3.59 15.04
CA ARG A 240 18.47 -4.24 16.36
C ARG A 240 17.07 -4.34 16.96
N PRO A 241 16.34 -5.48 16.86
CA PRO A 241 14.90 -5.55 17.14
C PRO A 241 14.54 -5.12 18.55
N GLY A 242 15.22 -5.69 19.56
CA GLY A 242 14.94 -5.39 20.97
C GLY A 242 15.24 -3.94 21.34
N HIS A 243 16.27 -3.33 20.74
CA HIS A 243 16.58 -1.92 20.95
C HIS A 243 15.53 -1.02 20.30
N LEU A 244 15.15 -1.29 19.05
CA LEU A 244 14.16 -0.50 18.32
C LEU A 244 12.79 -0.53 19.02
N ILE A 245 12.30 -1.71 19.43
CA ILE A 245 11.04 -1.84 20.17
C ILE A 245 11.10 -1.04 21.48
N LYS A 246 12.22 -1.10 22.21
CA LYS A 246 12.40 -0.35 23.46
C LYS A 246 12.37 1.15 23.24
N GLU A 247 13.05 1.65 22.20
CA GLU A 247 13.08 3.08 21.88
C GLU A 247 11.71 3.60 21.41
N LEU A 248 10.99 2.83 20.58
CA LEU A 248 9.61 3.14 20.20
C LEU A 248 8.71 3.24 21.43
N SER A 249 8.79 2.26 22.34
CA SER A 249 8.04 2.24 23.59
C SER A 249 8.24 3.51 24.43
N LYS A 250 9.50 3.97 24.56
CA LYS A 250 9.82 5.20 25.29
C LYS A 250 9.24 6.44 24.61
N VAL A 251 9.41 6.56 23.30
CA VAL A 251 8.93 7.74 22.55
C VAL A 251 7.41 7.83 22.56
N ILE A 252 6.71 6.69 22.41
CA ILE A 252 5.24 6.63 22.54
C ILE A 252 4.79 7.15 23.91
N ARG A 253 5.39 6.66 24.99
CA ARG A 253 5.05 7.08 26.36
C ARG A 253 5.30 8.58 26.59
N ALA A 254 6.44 9.10 26.11
CA ALA A 254 6.76 10.51 26.25
C ALA A 254 5.73 11.41 25.55
N ILE A 255 5.28 11.03 24.34
CA ILE A 255 4.24 11.77 23.60
C ILE A 255 2.92 11.76 24.38
N GLU A 256 2.52 10.62 24.95
CA GLU A 256 1.29 10.50 25.74
C GLU A 256 1.33 11.35 27.03
N GLU A 257 2.47 11.39 27.72
CA GLU A 257 2.66 12.17 28.94
C GLU A 257 2.66 13.69 28.68
N GLU A 258 3.22 14.13 27.55
CA GLU A 258 3.25 15.55 27.14
C GLU A 258 1.85 16.04 26.73
N ASN A 259 1.04 15.19 26.09
CA ASN A 259 -0.31 15.53 25.64
C ASN A 259 -1.34 15.63 26.79
N GLY A 260 -1.00 15.15 27.99
CA GLY A 260 -1.80 15.26 29.21
C GLY A 260 -1.67 16.61 29.95
N LYS A 261 -0.82 17.53 29.48
CA LYS A 261 -0.65 18.86 30.08
C LYS A 261 -1.44 19.92 29.28
N PRO A 262 -2.24 20.79 29.92
CA PRO A 262 -3.01 21.80 29.20
C PRO A 262 -2.06 22.81 28.53
N VAL A 263 -2.11 22.87 27.20
CA VAL A 263 -1.35 23.85 26.40
C VAL A 263 -1.96 25.24 26.63
N LYS A 264 -1.16 26.20 27.12
CA LYS A 264 -1.57 27.61 27.18
C LYS A 264 -1.68 28.16 25.74
N SER A 265 -2.87 28.60 25.36
CA SER A 265 -3.11 29.32 24.12
C SER A 265 -2.34 30.65 24.11
N GLN A 266 -1.29 30.77 23.30
CA GLN A 266 -0.65 32.06 23.05
C GLN A 266 -1.46 32.85 22.04
N GLY A 267 -1.87 34.04 22.47
CA GLY A 267 -2.68 34.99 21.73
C GLY A 267 -1.96 35.66 20.56
N ILE A 268 -2.81 36.20 19.69
CA ILE A 268 -2.51 37.00 18.51
C ILE A 268 -1.68 38.24 18.89
N PRO A 269 -0.60 38.59 18.18
CA PRO A 269 -0.05 39.94 18.19
C PRO A 269 -0.53 40.73 16.96
N THR A 270 -1.24 41.81 17.24
CA THR A 270 -1.71 42.84 16.30
C THR A 270 -0.56 43.78 15.89
N VAL A 271 -0.75 44.40 14.73
CA VAL A 271 0.10 45.23 13.85
C VAL A 271 0.72 46.53 14.45
N CYS A 272 2.04 46.74 14.21
CA CYS A 272 2.87 47.94 13.85
C CYS A 272 2.75 49.31 14.63
N PRO A 273 3.74 50.27 14.60
CA PRO A 273 4.61 50.63 13.47
C PRO A 273 6.08 51.09 13.76
N VAL A 274 6.74 51.43 12.65
CA VAL A 274 8.18 51.68 12.38
C VAL A 274 8.62 53.14 12.67
N SER A 275 9.81 53.35 13.26
CA SER A 275 10.73 54.47 12.88
C SER A 275 12.14 54.45 13.55
N ARG A 276 13.16 54.26 12.70
CA ARG A 276 14.52 54.89 12.58
C ARG A 276 15.54 55.05 13.75
N SER A 277 16.67 54.36 13.51
CA SER A 277 18.10 54.77 13.43
C SER A 277 19.05 54.97 14.64
N SER A 278 20.23 54.34 14.43
CA SER A 278 21.63 54.69 14.75
C SER A 278 22.33 54.23 16.05
N ASN A 279 23.40 53.46 15.79
CA ASN A 279 24.73 53.39 16.42
C ASN A 279 25.10 52.26 17.41
N GLU A 280 26.31 51.78 17.14
CA GLU A 280 27.07 50.58 17.54
C GLU A 280 27.20 50.28 19.05
N ALA A 281 27.25 48.99 19.41
CA ALA A 281 28.41 48.34 20.04
C ALA A 281 28.17 46.82 20.20
N ALA A 282 29.25 46.04 20.10
CA ALA A 282 29.29 44.61 19.85
C ALA A 282 28.91 43.68 21.02
N SER A 283 28.32 42.51 20.70
CA SER A 283 28.56 41.24 21.39
C SER A 283 28.17 40.03 20.51
N PRO A 284 28.98 38.94 20.43
CA PRO A 284 28.80 37.88 19.46
C PRO A 284 28.05 36.67 20.03
N HIS A 285 26.79 36.46 19.61
CA HIS A 285 26.15 35.14 19.73
C HIS A 285 25.73 34.62 18.35
N HIS A 286 26.52 33.65 17.87
CA HIS A 286 26.33 32.94 16.62
C HIS A 286 24.97 32.23 16.53
N SER A 287 24.04 32.78 15.76
CA SER A 287 22.94 31.99 15.15
C SER A 287 23.47 31.36 13.85
N ARG A 288 24.09 30.18 13.93
CA ARG A 288 24.45 29.40 12.74
C ARG A 288 23.18 28.83 12.09
N ARG A 289 22.56 29.65 11.26
CA ARG A 289 21.56 29.23 10.25
C ARG A 289 22.27 28.34 9.23
N ARG A 290 22.23 27.03 9.39
CA ARG A 290 22.70 26.09 8.35
C ARG A 290 21.64 26.02 7.25
N MET A 291 21.73 26.93 6.28
CA MET A 291 21.31 26.60 4.92
C MET A 291 22.12 25.39 4.46
N ARG A 292 21.48 24.24 4.27
CA ARG A 292 22.09 23.12 3.55
C ARG A 292 22.19 23.54 2.07
N LYS A 293 23.37 23.97 1.65
CA LYS A 293 23.74 24.05 0.23
C LYS A 293 23.56 22.67 -0.41
N LEU A 294 22.94 22.61 -1.59
CA LEU A 294 23.05 21.48 -2.50
C LEU A 294 24.54 21.13 -2.65
N ARG A 295 24.88 19.87 -2.34
CA ARG A 295 26.19 19.30 -2.63
C ARG A 295 26.00 18.27 -3.73
N ASP A 296 26.65 18.52 -4.85
CA ASP A 296 26.67 17.63 -6.00
C ASP A 296 27.62 16.43 -5.79
N HIS A 297 27.40 15.39 -6.60
CA HIS A 297 27.71 13.97 -6.41
C HIS A 297 29.16 13.53 -6.12
N ASN A 298 29.36 12.66 -5.13
CA ASN A 298 29.82 11.27 -5.32
C ASN A 298 29.83 10.52 -3.97
N VAL A 299 29.34 9.27 -3.96
CA VAL A 299 28.98 8.43 -2.78
C VAL A 299 27.62 8.79 -2.17
N ARG A 300 26.56 8.24 -2.79
CA ARG A 300 25.20 8.25 -2.25
C ARG A 300 25.15 7.23 -1.11
N THR A 301 24.91 7.69 0.11
CA THR A 301 24.43 6.80 1.18
C THR A 301 23.12 6.17 0.70
N PRO A 302 22.99 4.83 0.70
CA PRO A 302 21.77 4.18 0.21
C PRO A 302 20.56 4.63 1.04
N SER A 303 19.50 5.02 0.36
CA SER A 303 18.20 5.31 0.98
C SER A 303 17.59 4.04 1.57
N ASN A 304 16.60 4.17 2.46
CA ASN A 304 15.89 3.00 3.00
C ASN A 304 15.26 2.13 1.89
N LEU A 305 14.88 2.74 0.75
CA LEU A 305 14.39 2.02 -0.42
C LEU A 305 15.51 1.24 -1.12
N ASP A 306 16.69 1.83 -1.27
CA ASP A 306 17.87 1.14 -1.81
C ASP A 306 18.28 -0.03 -0.90
N ILE A 307 18.21 0.16 0.42
CA ILE A 307 18.51 -0.89 1.41
C ILE A 307 17.47 -2.01 1.33
N LEU A 308 16.17 -1.68 1.21
CA LEU A 308 15.12 -2.68 1.02
C LEU A 308 15.33 -3.45 -0.28
N GLU A 309 15.60 -2.78 -1.39
CA GLU A 309 15.86 -3.43 -2.68
C GLU A 309 17.06 -4.38 -2.59
N LEU A 310 18.15 -3.95 -1.95
CA LEU A 310 19.32 -4.80 -1.70
C LEU A 310 18.99 -6.00 -0.80
N HIS A 311 18.21 -5.78 0.26
CA HIS A 311 17.77 -6.84 1.18
C HIS A 311 16.86 -7.84 0.46
N THR A 312 15.85 -7.37 -0.27
CA THR A 312 14.97 -8.18 -1.12
C THR A 312 15.79 -9.00 -2.11
N ARG A 313 16.77 -8.40 -2.79
CA ARG A 313 17.64 -9.12 -3.74
C ARG A 313 18.53 -10.15 -3.05
N GLU A 314 19.04 -9.85 -1.86
CA GLU A 314 19.86 -10.78 -1.08
C GLU A 314 19.04 -11.95 -0.52
N VAL A 315 17.81 -11.71 -0.04
CA VAL A 315 16.93 -12.81 0.40
C VAL A 315 16.50 -13.66 -0.78
N LEU A 316 16.18 -13.06 -1.94
CA LEU A 316 15.91 -13.81 -3.16
C LEU A 316 17.11 -14.66 -3.61
N ARG A 317 18.35 -14.16 -3.48
CA ARG A 317 19.57 -14.97 -3.70
C ARG A 317 19.73 -16.10 -2.70
N ARG A 318 19.46 -15.87 -1.41
CA ARG A 318 19.52 -16.91 -0.37
C ARG A 318 18.45 -17.99 -0.58
N LEU A 319 17.36 -17.63 -1.25
CA LEU A 319 16.28 -18.53 -1.67
C LEU A 319 16.51 -19.13 -3.07
N GLU A 320 17.64 -18.85 -3.74
CA GLU A 320 18.01 -19.58 -4.97
C GLU A 320 18.15 -21.07 -4.61
N MET A 321 17.11 -21.82 -4.98
CA MET A 321 17.15 -23.25 -5.27
C MET A 321 18.47 -23.59 -5.95
N CYS A 322 19.11 -24.67 -5.53
CA CYS A 322 20.35 -25.22 -6.12
C CYS A 322 20.43 -24.98 -7.64
N PRO A 323 21.61 -24.68 -8.18
CA PRO A 323 21.78 -24.46 -9.62
C PRO A 323 21.10 -25.61 -10.37
N TRP A 324 20.15 -25.28 -11.24
CA TRP A 324 19.52 -26.25 -12.12
C TRP A 324 20.61 -26.75 -13.07
N GLU A 325 21.30 -27.84 -12.70
CA GLU A 325 22.21 -28.54 -13.61
C GLU A 325 21.41 -28.99 -14.84
N GLU A 326 21.86 -28.56 -16.02
CA GLU A 326 21.25 -28.83 -17.34
C GLU A 326 21.26 -30.32 -17.77
N ALA A 327 21.35 -31.26 -16.85
CA ALA A 327 21.58 -32.67 -17.15
C ALA A 327 20.55 -33.61 -16.50
N SER A 328 19.25 -33.46 -16.82
CA SER A 328 18.32 -34.62 -16.76
C SER A 328 16.95 -34.49 -17.44
N PHE A 329 16.60 -33.39 -18.09
CA PHE A 329 15.34 -33.32 -18.86
C PHE A 329 15.53 -33.71 -20.33
N ARG A 330 15.89 -34.99 -20.57
CA ARG A 330 15.68 -35.63 -21.88
C ARG A 330 14.62 -36.73 -21.87
N SER A 331 13.91 -37.00 -20.76
CA SER A 331 13.01 -38.16 -20.72
C SER A 331 11.65 -38.03 -20.03
N MET A 332 11.21 -36.86 -19.56
CA MET A 332 9.81 -36.71 -19.10
C MET A 332 9.07 -35.62 -19.87
N GLY A 333 8.05 -36.09 -20.59
CA GLY A 333 7.45 -35.45 -21.73
C GLY A 333 6.61 -34.21 -21.42
N THR A 334 6.56 -33.38 -22.45
CA THR A 334 5.77 -32.19 -22.72
C THR A 334 4.24 -32.38 -22.68
N ARG A 335 3.70 -33.16 -21.73
CA ARG A 335 2.23 -33.34 -21.57
C ARG A 335 1.66 -32.87 -20.24
N GLU A 336 2.43 -32.88 -19.16
CA GLU A 336 1.91 -32.59 -17.81
C GLU A 336 1.96 -31.09 -17.46
N THR A 337 3.04 -30.39 -17.81
CA THR A 337 3.13 -28.91 -17.75
C THR A 337 2.14 -28.22 -18.70
N TRP A 338 1.90 -28.83 -19.87
CA TRP A 338 0.92 -28.33 -20.85
C TRP A 338 -0.54 -28.58 -20.42
N SER A 339 -0.80 -29.58 -19.59
CA SER A 339 -2.14 -29.84 -19.04
C SER A 339 -2.47 -28.92 -17.85
N PHE A 340 -1.46 -28.51 -17.08
CA PHE A 340 -1.59 -27.60 -15.93
C PHE A 340 -1.78 -26.13 -16.36
N LEU A 341 -1.03 -25.64 -17.35
CA LEU A 341 -1.21 -24.30 -17.93
C LEU A 341 -2.48 -24.21 -18.80
N LYS A 342 -2.87 -25.29 -19.49
CA LYS A 342 -4.23 -25.40 -20.06
C LYS A 342 -5.31 -25.46 -18.98
N GLY A 343 -4.99 -25.90 -17.76
CA GLY A 343 -5.84 -25.82 -16.58
C GLY A 343 -6.09 -24.36 -16.17
N LEU A 344 -5.04 -23.55 -16.04
CA LEU A 344 -5.11 -22.09 -15.80
C LEU A 344 -5.82 -21.34 -16.94
N GLN A 345 -5.61 -21.74 -18.19
CA GLN A 345 -6.31 -21.20 -19.36
C GLN A 345 -7.78 -21.68 -19.44
N LYS A 346 -8.10 -22.92 -19.04
CA LYS A 346 -9.50 -23.41 -18.94
C LYS A 346 -10.21 -22.78 -17.76
N ASP A 347 -9.53 -22.47 -16.66
CA ASP A 347 -10.14 -21.79 -15.52
C ASP A 347 -10.38 -20.32 -15.85
N CYS A 348 -9.44 -19.62 -16.48
CA CYS A 348 -9.69 -18.26 -16.98
C CYS A 348 -10.71 -18.21 -18.14
N ARG A 349 -10.67 -19.13 -19.12
CA ARG A 349 -11.67 -19.18 -20.23
C ARG A 349 -13.04 -19.71 -19.79
N LYS A 350 -13.11 -20.62 -18.81
CA LYS A 350 -14.39 -20.98 -18.16
C LYS A 350 -14.90 -19.83 -17.30
N ARG A 351 -14.04 -18.96 -16.76
CA ARG A 351 -14.43 -17.73 -16.04
C ARG A 351 -14.89 -16.59 -16.96
N THR A 352 -14.56 -16.60 -18.26
CA THR A 352 -15.09 -15.61 -19.23
C THR A 352 -16.43 -16.02 -19.88
N VAL A 353 -16.84 -17.29 -19.81
CA VAL A 353 -18.09 -17.79 -20.45
C VAL A 353 -18.96 -18.63 -19.50
N ARG A 354 -18.80 -18.51 -18.18
CA ARG A 354 -19.75 -19.07 -17.20
C ARG A 354 -20.59 -17.98 -16.57
N PRO A 355 -21.90 -18.23 -16.35
CA PRO A 355 -22.74 -17.30 -15.63
C PRO A 355 -22.20 -17.12 -14.20
N PHE A 356 -21.66 -15.94 -13.95
CA PHE A 356 -21.50 -15.24 -12.68
C PHE A 356 -21.55 -16.07 -11.40
N LEU A 357 -20.37 -16.27 -10.84
CA LEU A 357 -20.13 -16.46 -9.43
C LEU A 357 -18.97 -15.53 -9.08
N LEU A 358 -19.26 -14.42 -8.40
CA LEU A 358 -18.27 -13.42 -7.96
C LEU A 358 -17.44 -14.02 -6.82
N SER A 359 -16.45 -14.84 -7.16
CA SER A 359 -15.50 -15.47 -6.23
C SER A 359 -14.24 -14.63 -5.96
N ASP A 360 -14.02 -13.54 -6.69
CA ASP A 360 -12.72 -12.87 -6.75
C ASP A 360 -12.82 -11.48 -6.11
N LEU A 361 -12.98 -11.44 -4.78
CA LEU A 361 -12.82 -10.22 -3.98
C LEU A 361 -11.37 -10.11 -3.49
N CYS A 362 -10.80 -8.92 -3.61
CA CYS A 362 -9.48 -8.58 -3.13
C CYS A 362 -9.57 -7.60 -1.94
N LEU A 363 -8.71 -7.80 -0.96
CA LEU A 363 -8.45 -6.85 0.13
C LEU A 363 -7.24 -6.01 -0.26
N VAL A 364 -7.31 -4.69 -0.14
CA VAL A 364 -6.15 -3.81 -0.40
C VAL A 364 -5.26 -3.80 0.84
N LEU A 365 -4.03 -4.29 0.72
CA LEU A 365 -2.99 -4.21 1.77
C LEU A 365 -2.51 -2.80 2.04
#